data_AF-A0A7W5FHE5-F1
#
_entry.id   AF-A0A7W5FHE5-F1
#
_cell.length_a   1.000
_cell.length_b   1.000
_cell.length_c   1.000
_cell.angle_alpha   90.00
_cell.angle_beta   90.00
_cell.angle_gamma   90.00
#
_symmetry.space_group_name_H-M   'P 1'
#
loop_
_entity.id
_entity.type
_entity.pdbx_description
1 polymer ?
#
loop_
_entity_poly.entity_id
_entity_poly.type
_entity_poly.pdbx_seq_one_letter_code
_entity_poly.pdbx_strand_id
1 'polypeptide(L)'
;MTLGRKRICVLVLAVVAIVVGVWAAAFPLSFHHDFPAPGWGWVSRLGPYNEHLVRDVGGLYLALAVLSVLAFRRPTFALLRVTGGAWLIFNVEHFLWHALHLGVFTTWHAIGNMVGLGIPLVLSVLLLLPDRLR
;
A
#
# COMPACT_ATOMS: atom_id res chain seq x y z
N MET A 1 9.07 14.36 13.34
CA MET A 1 7.92 13.58 13.83
C MET A 1 8.37 12.73 15.00
N THR A 2 7.52 12.58 16.01
CA THR A 2 7.81 11.78 17.21
C THR A 2 7.79 10.30 16.88
N LEU A 3 8.44 9.47 17.71
CA LEU A 3 8.44 8.02 17.52
C LEU A 3 7.01 7.45 17.55
N GLY A 4 6.17 7.91 18.47
CA GLY A 4 4.77 7.47 18.58
C GLY A 4 3.95 7.74 17.32
N ARG A 5 4.08 8.93 16.72
CA ARG A 5 3.42 9.26 15.46
C ARG A 5 3.92 8.39 14.30
N LYS A 6 5.23 8.16 14.19
CA LYS A 6 5.80 7.23 13.18
C LYS A 6 5.29 5.81 13.36
N ARG A 7 5.10 5.34 14.60
CA ARG A 7 4.51 4.03 14.88
C ARG A 7 3.06 3.92 14.40
N ILE A 8 2.26 4.98 14.52
CA ILE A 8 0.89 4.99 13.99
C ILE A 8 0.93 4.90 12.46
N CYS A 9 1.79 5.68 11.79
CA CYS A 9 1.94 5.60 10.34
C CYS A 9 2.26 4.18 9.87
N VAL A 10 3.27 3.55 10.49
CA VAL A 10 3.69 2.20 10.08
C VAL A 10 2.69 1.11 10.46
N LEU A 11 1.88 1.32 11.50
CA LEU A 11 0.77 0.41 11.84
C LEU A 11 -0.29 0.41 10.73
N VAL A 12 -0.68 1.59 10.26
CA VAL A 12 -1.66 1.71 9.16
C VAL A 12 -1.10 1.05 7.89
N LEU A 13 0.16 1.31 7.54
CA LEU A 13 0.84 0.66 6.42
C LEU A 13 0.87 -0.87 6.58
N ALA A 14 1.16 -1.38 7.78
CA ALA A 14 1.15 -2.81 8.05
C ALA A 14 -0.23 -3.44 7.79
N VAL A 15 -1.31 -2.80 8.25
CA VAL A 15 -2.68 -3.29 8.03
C VAL A 15 -3.01 -3.33 6.53
N VAL A 16 -2.70 -2.25 5.80
CA VAL A 16 -2.90 -2.20 4.35
C VAL A 16 -2.14 -3.33 3.65
N ALA A 17 -0.86 -3.49 3.95
CA ALA A 17 -0.04 -4.53 3.35
C ALA A 17 -0.50 -5.95 3.66
N ILE A 18 -0.96 -6.21 4.88
CA ILE A 18 -1.50 -7.53 5.25
C ILE A 18 -2.79 -7.79 4.48
N VAL A 19 -3.74 -6.85 4.48
CA VAL A 19 -5.03 -7.04 3.79
C VAL A 19 -4.83 -7.24 2.29
N VAL A 20 -4.09 -6.35 1.63
CA VAL A 20 -3.84 -6.44 0.18
C VAL A 20 -2.98 -7.66 -0.15
N GLY A 21 -1.89 -7.85 0.59
CA GLY A 21 -0.93 -8.92 0.36
C GLY A 21 -1.52 -10.31 0.52
N VAL A 22 -2.26 -10.55 1.62
CA VAL A 22 -2.92 -11.84 1.84
C VAL A 22 -4.00 -12.10 0.80
N TRP A 23 -4.83 -11.10 0.46
CA TRP A 23 -5.89 -11.28 -0.53
C TRP A 23 -5.32 -11.61 -1.91
N ALA A 24 -4.37 -10.83 -2.40
CA ALA A 24 -3.76 -11.05 -3.71
C ALA A 24 -2.93 -12.34 -3.78
N ALA A 25 -2.21 -12.71 -2.70
CA ALA A 25 -1.40 -13.92 -2.69
C ALA A 25 -2.23 -15.20 -2.49
N ALA A 26 -3.22 -15.21 -1.59
CA ALA A 26 -3.97 -16.43 -1.25
C ALA A 26 -5.21 -16.62 -2.14
N PHE A 27 -5.84 -15.53 -2.57
CA PHE A 27 -7.09 -15.54 -3.34
C PHE A 27 -6.99 -14.63 -4.58
N PRO A 28 -6.04 -14.88 -5.50
CA PRO A 28 -5.71 -13.96 -6.60
C PRO A 28 -6.88 -13.70 -7.54
N LEU A 29 -7.72 -14.70 -7.82
CA LEU A 29 -8.88 -14.54 -8.69
C LEU A 29 -9.95 -13.63 -8.06
N SER A 30 -10.24 -13.81 -6.76
CA SER A 30 -11.15 -12.90 -6.05
C SER A 30 -10.55 -11.50 -5.96
N PHE A 31 -9.26 -11.36 -5.66
CA PHE A 31 -8.60 -10.05 -5.64
C PHE A 31 -8.75 -9.32 -6.99
N HIS A 32 -8.55 -10.01 -8.11
CA HIS A 32 -8.71 -9.45 -9.45
C HIS A 32 -10.14 -8.95 -9.72
N HIS A 33 -11.15 -9.76 -9.36
CA HIS A 33 -12.56 -9.44 -9.62
C HIS A 33 -13.18 -8.45 -8.64
N ASP A 34 -12.76 -8.46 -7.38
CA ASP A 34 -13.48 -7.80 -6.30
C ASP A 34 -12.76 -6.57 -5.78
N PHE A 35 -11.43 -6.55 -5.71
CA PHE A 35 -10.70 -5.49 -4.99
C PHE A 35 -11.17 -4.08 -5.39
N PRO A 36 -11.37 -3.14 -4.44
CA PRO A 36 -11.08 -3.22 -3.00
C PRO A 36 -12.23 -3.73 -2.13
N ALA A 37 -13.41 -4.00 -2.71
CA ALA A 37 -14.59 -4.47 -1.98
C ALA A 37 -15.50 -5.25 -2.94
N PRO A 38 -16.24 -6.28 -2.49
CA PRO A 38 -17.00 -7.18 -3.37
C PRO A 38 -17.76 -6.45 -4.49
N GLY A 39 -17.51 -6.89 -5.73
CA GLY A 39 -18.12 -6.29 -6.93
C GLY A 39 -17.53 -4.94 -7.39
N TRP A 40 -16.51 -4.40 -6.73
CA TRP A 40 -15.88 -3.15 -7.17
C TRP A 40 -14.97 -3.38 -8.36
N GLY A 41 -14.08 -4.39 -8.35
CA GLY A 41 -13.30 -4.81 -9.53
C GLY A 41 -12.33 -3.78 -10.10
N TRP A 42 -11.57 -3.08 -9.25
CA TRP A 42 -10.59 -2.11 -9.70
C TRP A 42 -9.49 -2.73 -10.55
N VAL A 43 -9.02 -3.92 -10.18
CA VAL A 43 -7.94 -4.61 -10.88
C VAL A 43 -8.40 -5.14 -12.23
N SER A 44 -9.59 -5.77 -12.29
CA SER A 44 -10.15 -6.32 -13.53
C SER A 44 -10.43 -5.29 -14.63
N ARG A 45 -10.60 -4.00 -14.28
CA ARG A 45 -10.73 -2.92 -15.28
C ARG A 45 -9.44 -2.56 -16.00
N LEU A 46 -8.29 -2.98 -15.48
CA LEU A 46 -6.98 -2.62 -16.03
C LEU A 46 -6.45 -3.64 -17.05
N GLY A 47 -7.07 -4.81 -17.15
CA GLY A 47 -6.68 -5.82 -18.12
C GLY A 47 -7.08 -7.25 -17.74
N PRO A 48 -6.75 -8.22 -18.61
CA PRO A 48 -7.05 -9.62 -18.40
C PRO A 48 -6.35 -10.17 -17.14
N TYR A 49 -6.93 -11.20 -16.53
CA TYR A 49 -6.36 -11.87 -15.36
C TYR A 49 -5.02 -12.52 -15.70
N ASN A 50 -4.02 -12.25 -14.85
CA ASN A 50 -2.74 -12.93 -14.86
C ASN A 50 -2.40 -13.33 -13.42
N GLU A 51 -2.54 -14.62 -13.11
CA GLU A 51 -2.35 -15.14 -11.75
C GLU A 51 -0.96 -14.85 -11.21
N HIS A 52 0.07 -14.98 -12.05
CA HIS A 52 1.44 -14.76 -11.64
C HIS A 52 1.65 -13.32 -11.17
N LEU A 53 1.24 -12.34 -11.97
CA LEU A 53 1.38 -10.92 -11.61
C LEU A 53 0.55 -10.54 -10.38
N VAL A 54 -0.67 -11.08 -10.22
CA VAL A 54 -1.49 -10.82 -9.03
C VAL A 54 -0.81 -11.39 -7.77
N ARG A 55 -0.26 -12.60 -7.85
CA ARG A 55 0.48 -13.21 -6.74
C ARG A 55 1.78 -12.47 -6.43
N ASP A 56 2.48 -11.95 -7.44
CA ASP A 56 3.68 -11.14 -7.25
C ASP A 56 3.36 -9.83 -6.52
N VAL A 57 2.25 -9.16 -6.86
CA VAL A 57 1.74 -8.02 -6.08
C VAL A 57 1.44 -8.44 -4.64
N GLY A 58 0.81 -9.60 -4.45
CA GLY A 58 0.59 -10.17 -3.12
C GLY A 58 1.90 -10.36 -2.34
N GLY A 59 2.91 -10.97 -2.95
CA GLY A 59 4.24 -11.18 -2.38
C GLY A 59 4.94 -9.87 -2.02
N LEU A 60 4.88 -8.86 -2.89
CA LEU A 60 5.41 -7.53 -2.65
C LEU A 60 4.79 -6.88 -1.40
N TYR A 61 3.47 -6.87 -1.30
CA TYR A 61 2.78 -6.33 -0.14
C TYR A 61 3.09 -7.14 1.12
N LEU A 62 3.18 -8.47 1.06
CA LEU A 62 3.59 -9.28 2.21
C LEU A 62 5.03 -8.99 2.68
N ALA A 63 5.96 -8.72 1.76
CA ALA A 63 7.30 -8.28 2.12
C ALA A 63 7.28 -6.90 2.82
N LEU A 64 6.48 -5.95 2.32
CA LEU A 64 6.26 -4.67 2.99
C LEU A 64 5.57 -4.85 4.36
N ALA A 65 4.67 -5.82 4.51
CA ALA A 65 4.04 -6.16 5.78
C ALA A 65 5.09 -6.60 6.82
N VAL A 66 6.03 -7.47 6.44
CA VAL A 66 7.13 -7.90 7.33
C VAL A 66 7.94 -6.70 7.84
N LEU A 67 8.37 -5.82 6.93
CA LEU A 67 9.09 -4.60 7.30
C LEU A 67 8.27 -3.72 8.25
N SER A 68 6.99 -3.54 7.95
CA SER A 68 6.10 -2.65 8.69
C SER A 68 5.78 -3.18 10.09
N VAL A 69 5.53 -4.49 10.22
CA VAL A 69 5.32 -5.16 11.51
C VAL A 69 6.58 -5.11 12.36
N LEU A 70 7.76 -5.35 11.78
CA LEU A 70 9.02 -5.26 12.51
C LEU A 70 9.26 -3.83 13.02
N ALA A 71 9.07 -2.84 12.16
CA ALA A 71 9.18 -1.41 12.50
C ALA A 71 8.16 -0.98 13.57
N PHE A 72 6.95 -1.54 13.56
CA PHE A 72 5.94 -1.29 14.59
C PHE A 72 6.32 -1.88 15.96
N ARG A 73 6.82 -3.12 15.96
CA ARG A 73 7.17 -3.88 17.18
C ARG A 73 8.48 -3.44 17.81
N ARG A 74 9.49 -3.07 17.00
CA ARG A 74 10.82 -2.67 17.43
C ARG A 74 11.22 -1.32 16.79
N PRO A 75 10.50 -0.23 17.13
CA PRO A 75 10.63 1.05 16.45
C PRO A 75 11.98 1.72 16.76
N THR A 76 12.84 1.79 15.75
CA THR A 76 13.98 2.72 15.73
C THR A 76 13.77 3.72 14.61
N PHE A 77 14.30 4.94 14.75
CA PHE A 77 14.17 5.95 13.69
C PHE A 77 14.78 5.48 12.36
N ALA A 78 15.89 4.74 12.41
CA ALA A 78 16.52 4.14 11.24
C ALA A 78 15.59 3.12 10.56
N LEU A 79 15.03 2.17 11.30
CA LEU A 79 14.13 1.16 10.74
C LEU A 79 12.85 1.80 10.18
N LEU A 80 12.25 2.76 10.88
CA LEU A 80 11.07 3.48 10.40
C LEU A 80 11.34 4.24 9.09
N ARG A 81 12.53 4.84 8.94
CA ARG A 81 12.93 5.50 7.69
C ARG A 81 13.15 4.50 6.56
N VAL A 82 13.82 3.38 6.82
CA VAL A 82 14.02 2.32 5.81
C VAL A 82 12.67 1.78 5.34
N THR A 83 11.76 1.48 6.28
CA THR A 83 10.39 1.08 5.94
C THR A 83 9.67 2.17 5.14
N GLY A 84 9.76 3.43 5.55
CA GLY A 84 9.19 4.56 4.82
C GLY A 84 9.74 4.70 3.40
N GLY A 85 11.05 4.50 3.21
CA GLY A 85 11.69 4.55 1.89
C GLY A 85 11.26 3.41 0.98
N ALA A 86 11.19 2.19 1.50
CA ALA A 86 10.71 1.03 0.75
C ALA A 86 9.27 1.22 0.28
N TRP A 87 8.38 1.67 1.17
CA TRP A 87 7.01 2.02 0.81
C TRP A 87 6.93 3.20 -0.15
N LEU A 88 7.77 4.23 0.01
CA LEU A 88 7.72 5.43 -0.81
C LEU A 88 8.01 5.10 -2.28
N ILE A 89 9.04 4.31 -2.56
CA ILE A 89 9.40 3.92 -3.93
C ILE A 89 8.20 3.24 -4.61
N PHE A 90 7.64 2.22 -3.96
CA PHE A 90 6.48 1.51 -4.48
C PHE A 90 5.25 2.44 -4.64
N ASN A 91 4.92 3.22 -3.61
CA ASN A 91 3.73 4.06 -3.62
C ASN A 91 3.82 5.20 -4.64
N VAL A 92 4.99 5.79 -4.87
CA VAL A 92 5.16 6.86 -5.88
C VAL A 92 4.91 6.30 -7.27
N GLU A 93 5.55 5.17 -7.62
CA GLU A 93 5.35 4.53 -8.92
C GLU A 93 3.89 4.15 -9.13
N HIS A 94 3.30 3.46 -8.15
CA HIS A 94 1.93 2.96 -8.23
C HIS A 94 0.90 4.11 -8.28
N PHE A 95 1.05 5.13 -7.44
CA PHE A 95 0.16 6.29 -7.43
C PHE A 95 0.24 7.06 -8.75
N LEU A 96 1.46 7.32 -9.25
CA LEU A 96 1.65 8.08 -10.49
C LEU A 96 1.03 7.35 -11.68
N TRP A 97 1.24 6.04 -11.77
CA TRP A 97 0.62 5.26 -12.83
C TRP A 97 -0.90 5.37 -12.80
N HIS A 98 -1.53 5.18 -11.64
CA HIS A 98 -2.99 5.31 -11.50
C HIS A 98 -3.50 6.72 -11.81
N ALA A 99 -2.80 7.75 -11.34
CA ALA A 99 -3.14 9.15 -11.62
C ALA A 99 -3.19 9.45 -13.13
N LEU A 100 -2.36 8.77 -13.92
CA LEU A 100 -2.29 8.92 -15.38
C LEU A 100 -3.28 8.01 -16.14
N HIS A 101 -3.91 7.03 -15.47
CA HIS A 101 -4.77 6.01 -16.09
C HIS A 101 -6.19 5.95 -15.51
N LEU A 102 -6.70 7.06 -14.97
CA LEU A 102 -8.03 7.10 -14.34
C LEU A 102 -9.21 6.85 -15.29
N GLY A 103 -9.00 6.93 -16.61
CA GLY A 103 -10.07 6.80 -17.61
C GLY A 103 -10.83 5.48 -17.60
N VAL A 104 -10.29 4.44 -16.97
CA VAL A 104 -10.98 3.15 -16.80
C VAL A 104 -12.02 3.14 -15.68
N PHE A 105 -12.00 4.14 -14.79
CA PHE A 105 -12.86 4.21 -13.61
C PHE A 105 -14.00 5.21 -13.81
N THR A 106 -15.14 4.93 -13.18
CA THR A 106 -16.14 5.99 -12.93
C THR A 106 -15.58 7.01 -11.94
N THR A 107 -16.12 8.23 -11.92
CA THR A 107 -15.64 9.31 -11.04
C THR A 107 -15.52 8.89 -9.58
N TRP A 108 -16.52 8.17 -9.06
CA TRP A 108 -16.50 7.70 -7.67
C TRP A 108 -15.36 6.71 -7.39
N HIS A 109 -15.15 5.75 -8.29
CA HIS A 109 -14.04 4.79 -8.16
C HIS A 109 -12.68 5.45 -8.39
N ALA A 110 -12.58 6.44 -9.28
CA ALA A 110 -11.35 7.22 -9.48
C ALA A 110 -10.96 7.96 -8.20
N ILE A 111 -11.90 8.65 -7.55
CA ILE A 111 -11.66 9.33 -6.26
C ILE A 111 -11.25 8.31 -5.19
N GLY A 112 -12.00 7.21 -5.05
CA GLY A 112 -11.68 6.15 -4.10
C GLY A 112 -10.28 5.58 -4.32
N ASN A 113 -9.90 5.34 -5.58
CA ASN A 113 -8.59 4.83 -5.95
C ASN A 113 -7.48 5.81 -5.56
N MET A 114 -7.62 7.09 -5.93
CA MET A 114 -6.61 8.09 -5.60
C MET A 114 -6.49 8.35 -4.09
N VAL A 115 -7.59 8.32 -3.33
CA VAL A 115 -7.54 8.41 -1.86
C VAL A 115 -6.87 7.17 -1.27
N GLY A 116 -7.27 5.98 -1.73
CA GLY A 116 -6.71 4.70 -1.28
C GLY A 116 -5.21 4.58 -1.49
N LEU A 117 -4.70 5.12 -2.60
CA LEU A 117 -3.26 5.15 -2.93
C LEU A 117 -2.53 6.35 -2.30
N GLY A 118 -3.21 7.48 -2.17
CA GLY A 118 -2.64 8.71 -1.61
C GLY A 118 -2.34 8.60 -0.11
N ILE A 119 -3.18 7.90 0.65
CA ILE A 119 -2.96 7.68 2.09
C ILE A 119 -1.61 6.97 2.35
N PRO A 120 -1.33 5.77 1.82
CA PRO A 120 -0.06 5.09 2.06
C PRO A 120 1.13 5.89 1.50
N LEU A 121 0.97 6.58 0.37
CA LEU A 121 2.01 7.48 -0.15
C LEU A 121 2.38 8.58 0.86
N VAL A 122 1.39 9.30 1.39
CA VAL A 122 1.62 10.35 2.40
C VAL A 122 2.25 9.77 3.66
N LEU A 123 1.75 8.63 4.16
CA LEU A 123 2.32 7.97 5.34
C LEU A 123 3.80 7.59 5.13
N SER A 124 4.17 7.19 3.92
CA SER A 124 5.56 6.88 3.53
C SER A 124 6.45 8.11 3.66
N VAL A 125 6.00 9.26 3.12
CA VAL A 125 6.71 10.55 3.25
C VAL A 125 6.83 10.96 4.72
N LEU A 126 5.76 10.82 5.50
CA LEU A 126 5.77 11.18 6.92
C LEU A 126 6.82 10.39 7.73
N LEU A 127 7.05 9.12 7.39
CA LEU A 127 8.10 8.30 8.03
C LEU A 127 9.52 8.83 7.78
N LEU A 128 9.73 9.52 6.66
CA LEU A 128 11.03 10.11 6.29
C LEU A 128 11.29 11.48 6.91
N LEU A 129 10.25 12.16 7.42
CA LEU A 129 10.42 13.47 8.04
C LEU A 129 11.42 13.44 9.22
N PRO A 130 12.14 14.55 9.47
CA PRO A 130 13.12 14.65 10.55
C PRO A 130 12.58 14.19 11.90
N ASP A 131 13.41 13.55 12.71
CA ASP A 131 12.97 13.03 14.01
C ASP A 131 12.78 14.17 15.01
N ARG A 132 11.81 14.02 15.91
CA ARG A 132 11.66 14.92 17.05
C ARG A 132 11.72 14.08 18.32
N LEU A 133 12.58 14.49 19.25
CA LEU A 133 12.84 13.77 20.49
C LEU A 133 11.75 13.95 21.55
N ARG A 134 10.73 14.76 21.28
CA ARG A 134 9.53 14.94 22.11
C ARG A 134 8.31 15.13 21.22
#